data_AF-A0A7W0XEP8-F1
#
_entry.id   AF-A0A7W0XEP8-F1
#
_cell.length_a   1.000
_cell.length_b   1.000
_cell.length_c   1.000
_cell.angle_alpha   90.00
_cell.angle_beta   90.00
_cell.angle_gamma   90.00
#
_symmetry.space_group_name_H-M   'P 1'
#
loop_
_entity.id
_entity.type
_entity.pdbx_description
1 polymer ?
#
loop_
_entity_poly.entity_id
_entity_poly.type
_entity_poly.pdbx_seq_one_letter_code
_entity_poly.pdbx_strand_id
1 'polypeptide(L)'
;MSSTLIDLSHTIEHGMITYKGLPAPVISDHLTREASRALYAAGTEFHIGKIEMVANTGTYLDSPFHRYQEGEDLANLALESLACLEGIVVRHVGRAERELERARFPNIETNAGNPYGPDDRRITAASLEHLDVNAKAALSHCLGHAVEN
;
A
#
# COMPACT_ATOMS: atom_id res chain seq x y z
N MET A 1 6.05 -27.33 12.07
CA MET A 1 6.16 -26.06 12.82
C MET A 1 4.90 -25.26 12.56
N SER A 2 4.33 -24.62 13.57
CA SER A 2 3.18 -23.72 13.39
C SER A 2 3.66 -22.41 12.76
N SER A 3 3.07 -22.01 11.64
CA SER A 3 3.33 -20.71 11.01
C SER A 3 2.52 -19.62 11.71
N THR A 4 3.17 -18.54 12.12
CA THR A 4 2.48 -17.34 12.65
C THR A 4 2.09 -16.45 11.49
N LEU A 5 0.82 -16.06 11.42
CA LEU A 5 0.34 -15.07 10.45
C LEU A 5 0.48 -13.66 11.05
N ILE A 6 0.99 -12.72 10.25
CA ILE A 6 1.17 -11.31 10.63
C ILE A 6 0.37 -10.47 9.64
N ASP A 7 -0.53 -9.64 10.14
CA ASP A 7 -1.29 -8.69 9.32
C ASP A 7 -0.48 -7.40 9.14
N LEU A 8 -0.34 -6.97 7.89
CA LEU A 8 0.35 -5.74 7.49
C LEU A 8 -0.62 -4.70 6.88
N SER A 9 -1.92 -4.92 7.05
CA SER A 9 -3.00 -4.10 6.50
C SER A 9 -3.32 -2.93 7.42
N HIS A 10 -3.63 -1.77 6.84
CA HIS A 10 -4.27 -0.67 7.56
C HIS A 10 -5.79 -0.84 7.55
N THR A 11 -6.45 -0.59 8.68
CA THR A 11 -7.91 -0.51 8.75
C THR A 11 -8.41 0.65 7.89
N ILE A 12 -9.44 0.39 7.08
CA ILE A 12 -10.11 1.41 6.26
C ILE A 12 -11.38 1.89 6.98
N GLU A 13 -11.52 3.20 7.13
CA GLU A 13 -12.64 3.84 7.83
C GLU A 13 -13.37 4.83 6.93
N HIS A 14 -14.65 5.06 7.23
CA HIS A 14 -15.43 6.07 6.53
C HIS A 14 -14.81 7.46 6.72
N GLY A 15 -14.60 8.19 5.62
CA GLY A 15 -14.08 9.54 5.65
C GLY A 15 -12.58 9.62 5.95
N MET A 16 -11.87 8.49 6.05
CA MET A 16 -10.42 8.51 6.26
C MET A 16 -9.71 9.19 5.08
N ILE A 17 -8.76 10.08 5.37
CA ILE A 17 -7.93 10.71 4.34
C ILE A 17 -6.65 9.89 4.22
N THR A 18 -6.50 9.16 3.11
CA THR A 18 -5.31 8.36 2.81
C THR A 18 -4.26 9.14 2.01
N TYR A 19 -4.71 10.04 1.14
CA TYR A 19 -3.85 10.88 0.32
C TYR A 19 -4.49 12.24 0.09
N LYS A 20 -3.73 13.32 0.25
CA LYS A 20 -4.24 14.69 0.09
C LYS A 20 -4.68 14.92 -1.36
N GLY A 21 -5.95 15.28 -1.54
CA GLY A 21 -6.54 15.56 -2.85
C GLY A 21 -7.27 14.39 -3.50
N LEU A 22 -7.26 13.19 -2.90
CA LEU A 22 -8.12 12.08 -3.32
C LEU A 22 -9.41 12.03 -2.48
N PRO A 23 -10.54 11.59 -3.06
CA PRO A 23 -11.77 11.33 -2.31
C PRO A 23 -11.53 10.32 -1.17
N ALA A 24 -12.07 10.64 0.01
CA ALA A 24 -12.08 9.72 1.13
C ALA A 24 -13.10 8.58 0.91
N PRO A 25 -12.89 7.39 1.51
CA PRO A 25 -13.85 6.28 1.40
C PRO A 25 -15.22 6.62 1.96
N VAL A 26 -16.27 6.27 1.23
CA VAL A 26 -17.65 6.32 1.70
C VAL A 26 -18.12 4.91 2.01
N ILE A 27 -18.32 4.64 3.31
CA ILE A 27 -18.84 3.36 3.81
C ILE A 27 -20.24 3.63 4.36
N SER A 28 -21.23 2.94 3.83
CA SER A 28 -22.65 3.16 4.13
C SER A 28 -23.45 1.87 3.96
N ASP A 29 -24.75 1.90 4.24
CA ASP A 29 -25.63 0.76 4.02
C ASP A 29 -26.29 0.85 2.65
N HIS A 30 -26.16 -0.21 1.84
CA HIS A 30 -27.04 -0.44 0.71
C HIS A 30 -28.38 -1.01 1.17
N LEU A 31 -28.34 -1.96 2.12
CA LEU A 31 -29.51 -2.53 2.77
C LEU A 31 -29.22 -2.72 4.26
N THR A 32 -29.98 -2.03 5.11
CA THR A 32 -29.88 -2.24 6.56
C THR A 32 -30.48 -3.58 6.96
N ARG A 33 -30.08 -4.09 8.12
CA ARG A 33 -30.57 -5.38 8.63
C ARG A 33 -32.06 -5.34 8.91
N GLU A 34 -32.54 -4.23 9.45
CA GLU A 34 -33.95 -3.98 9.73
C GLU A 34 -34.77 -3.88 8.44
N ALA A 35 -34.26 -3.16 7.43
CA ALA A 35 -34.93 -3.00 6.14
C ALA A 35 -35.04 -4.34 5.40
N SER A 36 -34.06 -5.24 5.56
CA SER A 36 -34.08 -6.56 4.92
C SER A 36 -35.27 -7.41 5.33
N ARG A 37 -35.82 -7.23 6.54
CA ARG A 37 -36.97 -8.01 7.04
C ARG A 37 -38.24 -7.84 6.20
N ALA A 38 -38.36 -6.73 5.48
CA ALA A 38 -39.47 -6.49 4.55
C ALA A 38 -39.30 -7.25 3.21
N LEU A 39 -38.09 -7.71 2.90
CA LEU A 39 -37.75 -8.38 1.64
C LEU A 39 -37.67 -9.91 1.79
N TYR A 40 -37.37 -10.40 2.99
CA TYR A 40 -37.13 -11.82 3.25
C TYR A 40 -38.17 -12.42 4.19
N ALA A 41 -38.27 -13.76 4.17
CA ALA A 41 -39.17 -14.49 5.05
C ALA A 41 -38.84 -14.26 6.53
N ALA A 42 -39.86 -14.40 7.39
CA ALA A 42 -39.69 -14.25 8.83
C ALA A 42 -38.57 -15.15 9.36
N GLY A 43 -37.71 -14.57 10.21
CA GLY A 43 -36.51 -15.24 10.74
C GLY A 43 -35.28 -15.16 9.83
N THR A 44 -35.37 -14.50 8.67
CA THR A 44 -34.22 -14.26 7.77
C THR A 44 -33.94 -12.77 7.66
N GLU A 45 -32.71 -12.35 7.93
CA GLU A 45 -32.26 -10.96 7.78
C GLU A 45 -30.83 -10.89 7.24
N PHE A 46 -30.56 -9.84 6.46
CA PHE A 46 -29.26 -9.59 5.82
C PHE A 46 -28.87 -8.12 5.97
N HIS A 47 -27.57 -7.87 5.98
CA HIS A 47 -27.02 -6.53 5.88
C HIS A 47 -26.10 -6.47 4.66
N ILE A 48 -26.25 -5.42 3.86
CA ILE A 48 -25.45 -5.21 2.67
C ILE A 48 -24.82 -3.83 2.79
N GLY A 49 -23.52 -3.79 3.04
CA GLY A 49 -22.74 -2.56 3.00
C GLY A 49 -22.49 -2.09 1.57
N LYS A 50 -22.42 -0.77 1.38
CA LYS A 50 -21.87 -0.10 0.20
C LYS A 50 -20.53 0.53 0.59
N ILE A 51 -19.51 0.26 -0.22
CA ILE A 51 -18.20 0.89 -0.13
C ILE A 51 -17.91 1.58 -1.46
N GLU A 52 -17.54 2.86 -1.40
CA GLU A 52 -17.08 3.66 -2.54
C GLU A 52 -15.73 4.27 -2.18
N MET A 53 -14.69 3.95 -2.95
CA MET A 53 -13.32 4.37 -2.63
C MET A 53 -12.44 4.37 -3.88
N VAL A 54 -11.36 5.14 -3.84
CA VAL A 54 -10.27 5.04 -4.83
C VAL A 54 -9.43 3.80 -4.52
N ALA A 55 -8.91 3.12 -5.55
CA ALA A 55 -8.10 1.90 -5.39
C ALA A 55 -6.85 2.11 -4.50
N ASN A 56 -6.26 3.30 -4.54
CA ASN A 56 -5.09 3.70 -3.75
C ASN A 56 -5.46 4.15 -2.32
N THR A 57 -6.27 3.35 -1.61
CA THR A 57 -6.72 3.61 -0.23
C THR A 57 -6.14 2.57 0.72
N GLY A 58 -5.52 3.00 1.83
CA GLY A 58 -5.01 2.11 2.88
C GLY A 58 -3.78 1.32 2.44
N THR A 59 -3.74 0.03 2.75
CA THR A 59 -2.78 -0.91 2.16
C THR A 59 -3.34 -1.40 0.82
N TYR A 60 -2.69 -1.01 -0.29
CA TYR A 60 -3.18 -1.29 -1.64
C TYR A 60 -2.08 -1.89 -2.53
N LEU A 61 -2.48 -2.27 -3.75
CA LEU A 61 -1.61 -2.81 -4.80
C LEU A 61 -1.76 -1.97 -6.07
N ASP A 62 -0.63 -1.59 -6.68
CA ASP A 62 -0.61 -1.03 -8.03
C ASP A 62 -0.35 -2.12 -9.06
N SER A 63 -1.17 -2.15 -10.11
CA SER A 63 -0.93 -2.96 -11.31
C SER A 63 -0.21 -2.13 -12.37
N PRO A 64 0.46 -2.74 -13.37
CA PRO A 64 1.08 -2.01 -14.47
C PRO A 64 0.18 -0.97 -15.12
N PHE A 65 -1.12 -1.27 -15.25
CA PHE A 65 -2.12 -0.35 -15.79
C PHE A 65 -2.19 1.00 -15.06
N HIS A 66 -1.87 1.04 -13.75
CA HIS A 66 -1.82 2.28 -12.97
C HIS A 66 -0.90 3.33 -13.63
N ARG A 67 0.19 2.88 -14.26
CA ARG A 67 1.17 3.76 -14.91
C ARG A 67 1.16 3.66 -16.43
N TYR A 68 0.97 2.47 -16.97
CA TYR A 68 1.10 2.17 -18.39
C TYR A 68 -0.26 1.78 -18.95
N GLN A 69 -0.81 2.59 -19.85
CA GLN A 69 -2.17 2.38 -20.39
C GLN A 69 -2.40 0.98 -20.98
N GLU A 70 -1.37 0.37 -21.56
CA GLU A 70 -1.46 -0.97 -22.16
C GLU A 70 -0.99 -2.08 -21.21
N GLY A 71 -0.71 -1.73 -19.95
CA GLY A 71 -0.30 -2.66 -18.91
C GLY A 71 -1.47 -3.49 -18.40
N GLU A 72 -1.17 -4.66 -17.84
CA GLU A 72 -2.16 -5.51 -17.17
C GLU A 72 -2.82 -4.75 -16.01
N ASP A 73 -4.14 -4.85 -15.91
CA ASP A 73 -4.89 -4.38 -14.75
C ASP A 73 -4.86 -5.41 -13.61
N LEU A 74 -5.42 -5.04 -12.46
CA LEU A 74 -5.45 -5.90 -11.27
C LEU A 74 -6.11 -7.26 -11.52
N ALA A 75 -7.12 -7.33 -12.40
CA ALA A 75 -7.85 -8.57 -12.67
C ALA A 75 -7.05 -9.54 -13.55
N ASN A 76 -6.07 -9.05 -14.30
CA ASN A 76 -5.25 -9.83 -15.22
C ASN A 76 -3.89 -10.25 -14.64
N LEU A 77 -3.52 -9.78 -13.44
CA LEU A 77 -2.27 -10.20 -12.80
C LEU A 77 -2.28 -11.69 -12.44
N ALA A 78 -1.24 -12.42 -12.86
CA ALA A 78 -1.06 -13.82 -12.50
C ALA A 78 -0.88 -14.00 -10.97
N LEU A 79 -1.50 -15.02 -10.37
CA LEU A 79 -1.50 -15.19 -8.91
C LEU A 79 -0.09 -15.41 -8.32
N GLU A 80 0.80 -16.04 -9.08
CA GLU A 80 2.22 -16.24 -8.76
C GLU A 80 3.01 -14.92 -8.80
N SER A 81 2.38 -13.81 -9.16
CA SER A 81 2.92 -12.46 -8.97
C SER A 81 2.55 -11.81 -7.65
N LEU A 82 1.62 -12.39 -6.90
CA LEU A 82 1.00 -11.76 -5.73
C LEU A 82 1.13 -12.58 -4.44
N ALA A 83 1.11 -13.92 -4.56
CA ALA A 83 0.98 -14.81 -3.41
C ALA A 83 2.18 -15.75 -3.26
N CYS A 84 2.42 -16.18 -2.02
CA CYS A 84 3.49 -17.14 -1.66
C CYS A 84 4.89 -16.72 -2.12
N LEU A 85 5.14 -15.41 -2.18
CA LEU A 85 6.44 -14.86 -2.54
C LEU A 85 7.37 -14.84 -1.32
N GLU A 86 8.66 -15.04 -1.56
CA GLU A 86 9.68 -14.76 -0.56
C GLU A 86 9.75 -13.26 -0.31
N GLY A 87 9.52 -12.85 0.94
CA GLY A 87 9.58 -11.45 1.36
C GLY A 87 10.90 -11.13 2.05
N ILE A 88 11.50 -9.99 1.69
CA ILE A 88 12.69 -9.46 2.37
C ILE A 88 12.28 -8.23 3.17
N VAL A 89 12.65 -8.18 4.46
CA VAL A 89 12.43 -7.01 5.32
C VAL A 89 13.72 -6.20 5.42
N VAL A 90 13.76 -5.03 4.80
CA VAL A 90 14.86 -4.07 4.95
C VAL A 90 14.50 -3.09 6.07
N ARG A 91 15.19 -3.19 7.20
CA ARG A 91 14.94 -2.31 8.36
C ARG A 91 15.75 -1.03 8.26
N HIS A 92 15.09 0.12 8.25
CA HIS A 92 15.72 1.44 8.35
C HIS A 92 15.30 2.12 9.68
N VAL A 93 16.24 2.31 10.61
CA VAL A 93 15.97 2.80 11.98
C VAL A 93 16.95 3.91 12.43
N GLY A 94 16.47 5.17 12.48
CA GLY A 94 17.14 6.38 13.04
C GLY A 94 18.35 6.91 12.23
N ARG A 95 18.80 8.18 12.24
CA ARG A 95 18.40 9.50 12.82
C ARG A 95 18.88 10.57 11.82
N ALA A 96 18.11 11.65 11.63
CA ALA A 96 18.48 13.00 11.12
C ALA A 96 19.29 13.17 9.81
N GLU A 97 19.90 12.13 9.26
CA GLU A 97 20.62 12.15 7.99
C GLU A 97 19.74 11.53 6.92
N ARG A 98 19.40 12.37 5.94
CA ARG A 98 18.37 12.14 4.93
C ARG A 98 18.88 11.39 3.71
N GLU A 99 20.06 10.79 3.82
CA GLU A 99 20.67 9.95 2.80
C GLU A 99 21.23 8.69 3.47
N LEU A 100 20.97 7.54 2.87
CA LEU A 100 21.77 6.35 3.12
C LEU A 100 23.16 6.63 2.52
N GLU A 101 24.09 7.09 3.34
CA GLU A 101 25.43 7.45 2.88
C GLU A 101 26.15 6.22 2.28
N ARG A 102 26.68 6.39 1.07
CA ARG A 102 27.47 5.43 0.27
C ARG A 102 28.53 4.68 1.09
N ALA A 103 29.04 5.30 2.16
CA ALA A 103 30.06 4.74 3.04
C ALA A 103 29.65 3.45 3.77
N ARG A 104 28.36 3.11 3.86
CA ARG A 104 27.91 1.81 4.41
C ARG A 104 28.05 0.63 3.45
N PHE A 105 28.39 0.88 2.17
CA PHE A 105 28.57 -0.13 1.12
C PHE A 105 29.76 0.27 0.21
N PRO A 106 30.99 -0.19 0.48
CA PRO A 106 32.23 0.53 0.10
C PRO A 106 32.62 0.59 -1.40
N ASN A 107 31.77 0.14 -2.35
CA ASN A 107 32.25 -0.22 -3.69
C ASN A 107 31.47 0.28 -4.94
N ILE A 108 30.69 1.38 -4.98
CA ILE A 108 30.01 1.75 -6.27
C ILE A 108 29.90 3.25 -6.55
N GLU A 109 30.39 3.72 -7.71
CA GLU A 109 30.37 5.11 -8.26
C GLU A 109 28.98 5.67 -8.59
N THR A 110 28.84 7.01 -8.55
CA THR A 110 27.57 7.74 -8.68
C THR A 110 27.39 8.36 -10.08
N ASN A 111 26.13 8.48 -10.53
CA ASN A 111 25.76 9.37 -11.62
C ASN A 111 24.72 10.40 -11.11
N ALA A 112 24.96 11.68 -11.40
CA ALA A 112 24.36 12.82 -10.71
C ALA A 112 23.01 13.29 -11.30
N GLY A 113 22.08 13.70 -10.42
CA GLY A 113 21.02 14.67 -10.72
C GLY A 113 19.61 14.27 -10.26
N ASN A 114 19.12 14.86 -9.15
CA ASN A 114 17.70 14.83 -8.76
C ASN A 114 17.23 16.26 -8.40
N PRO A 115 16.17 16.82 -9.04
CA PRO A 115 15.77 18.23 -8.90
C PRO A 115 14.77 18.55 -7.75
N TYR A 116 14.58 17.69 -6.76
CA TYR A 116 13.61 17.94 -5.67
C TYR A 116 14.33 18.10 -4.33
N GLY A 117 14.05 19.21 -3.64
CA GLY A 117 14.83 19.78 -2.52
C GLY A 117 14.94 18.97 -1.21
N PRO A 118 15.55 19.57 -0.16
CA PRO A 118 16.23 18.87 0.95
C PRO A 118 15.32 18.16 1.98
N ASP A 119 14.01 18.13 1.78
CA ASP A 119 13.05 17.54 2.72
C ASP A 119 12.41 16.23 2.22
N ASP A 120 12.89 15.71 1.09
CA ASP A 120 12.33 14.52 0.43
C ASP A 120 12.82 13.21 1.09
N ARG A 121 11.90 12.48 1.73
CA ARG A 121 12.18 11.22 2.46
C ARG A 121 11.94 10.01 1.56
N ARG A 122 12.86 9.72 0.63
CA ARG A 122 12.70 8.61 -0.34
C ARG A 122 13.64 7.44 -0.05
N ILE A 123 13.10 6.22 -0.13
CA ILE A 123 13.87 5.04 -0.48
C ILE A 123 14.14 5.16 -1.99
N THR A 124 15.39 5.35 -2.40
CA THR A 124 15.74 5.49 -3.81
C THR A 124 16.06 4.12 -4.41
N ALA A 125 16.02 3.99 -5.74
CA ALA A 125 16.48 2.78 -6.42
C ALA A 125 17.91 2.40 -6.00
N ALA A 126 18.78 3.39 -5.78
CA ALA A 126 20.14 3.22 -5.29
C ALA A 126 20.21 2.55 -3.91
N SER A 127 19.18 2.72 -3.06
CA SER A 127 19.10 2.04 -1.75
C SER A 127 18.81 0.53 -1.87
N LEU A 128 18.46 0.06 -3.08
CA LEU A 128 18.09 -1.32 -3.38
C LEU A 128 19.03 -1.99 -4.39
N GLU A 129 19.97 -1.26 -5.02
CA GLU A 129 20.87 -1.76 -6.08
C GLU A 129 21.79 -2.92 -5.64
N HIS A 130 22.04 -3.07 -4.34
CA HIS A 130 22.85 -4.18 -3.78
C HIS A 130 22.03 -5.38 -3.34
N LEU A 131 20.70 -5.27 -3.39
CA LEU A 131 19.80 -6.36 -3.17
C LEU A 131 19.41 -6.88 -4.57
N ASP A 132 19.53 -8.18 -4.80
CA ASP A 132 18.97 -8.80 -6.01
C ASP A 132 17.43 -8.86 -5.85
N VAL A 133 16.81 -7.68 -5.93
CA VAL A 133 15.37 -7.51 -5.74
C VAL A 133 14.68 -7.74 -7.08
N ASN A 134 14.41 -9.00 -7.39
CA ASN A 134 13.42 -9.38 -8.39
C ASN A 134 12.02 -9.44 -7.74
N ALA A 135 11.60 -8.36 -7.08
CA ALA A 135 10.32 -8.31 -6.39
C ALA A 135 9.23 -7.72 -7.31
N LYS A 136 8.09 -8.39 -7.36
CA LYS A 136 6.92 -7.97 -8.15
C LYS A 136 6.04 -6.94 -7.42
N ALA A 137 6.25 -6.77 -6.11
CA ALA A 137 5.57 -5.80 -5.28
C ALA A 137 6.50 -5.29 -4.18
N ALA A 138 6.34 -4.03 -3.79
CA ALA A 138 7.02 -3.44 -2.64
C ALA A 138 5.98 -2.89 -1.67
N LEU A 139 6.02 -3.36 -0.41
CA LEU A 139 5.24 -2.77 0.66
C LEU A 139 6.10 -1.75 1.41
N SER A 140 5.78 -0.46 1.26
CA SER A 140 6.43 0.60 2.03
C SER A 140 5.57 0.96 3.23
N HIS A 141 6.01 0.59 4.44
CA HIS A 141 5.36 0.99 5.68
C HIS A 141 6.18 2.09 6.35
N CYS A 142 5.72 3.33 6.24
CA CYS A 142 6.31 4.45 6.97
C CYS A 142 5.58 4.61 8.31
N LEU A 143 6.28 4.38 9.43
CA LEU A 143 5.82 4.79 10.75
C LEU A 143 5.91 6.33 10.83
N GLY A 144 4.94 7.02 10.23
CA GLY A 144 4.78 8.46 10.30
C GLY A 144 3.51 8.79 11.07
N HIS A 145 3.64 9.56 12.15
CA HIS A 145 2.49 10.28 12.69
C HIS A 145 1.85 11.09 11.55
N ALA A 146 0.54 10.96 11.38
CA ALA A 146 -0.22 11.82 10.49
C ALA A 146 0.18 13.28 10.76
N VAL A 147 0.79 13.93 9.77
CA VAL A 147 1.06 15.35 9.86
C VAL A 147 -0.26 16.03 9.58
N GLU A 148 -1.01 16.32 10.65
CA GLU A 148 -2.02 17.37 10.60
C GLU A 148 -1.30 18.70 10.36
N ASN A 149 -1.61 19.36 9.25
CA ASN A 149 -1.68 20.81 9.04
C ASN A 149 -2.25 21.14 7.65
#